data_AF-A0A9Q0RI23-F1
#
_entry.id   AF-A0A9Q0RI23-F1
#
_cell.length_a   1.000
_cell.length_b   1.000
_cell.length_c   1.000
_cell.angle_alpha   90.00
_cell.angle_beta   90.00
_cell.angle_gamma   90.00
#
_symmetry.space_group_name_H-M   'P 1'
#
loop_
_entity.id
_entity.type
_entity.pdbx_description
1 polymer ?
#
loop_
_entity_poly.entity_id
_entity_poly.type
_entity_poly.pdbx_seq_one_letter_code
_entity_poly.pdbx_strand_id
1 'polypeptide(L)'
;MPTDITDYVHRIGRTGRAGMSGLATSFIEPDINPHVARNLFNILLEKDQKIPNWFREMIASYAPKKTPKSSKFFGPRDYRPHAQFRRSTFKYKSPIIKTKFK
;
A
#
# COMPACT_ATOMS: atom_id res chain seq x y z
N MET A 1 -22.36 -9.43 5.27
CA MET A 1 -21.72 -9.35 6.61
C MET A 1 -22.28 -8.14 7.37
N PRO A 2 -22.29 -8.11 8.72
CA PRO A 2 -22.72 -6.94 9.48
C PRO A 2 -21.90 -5.70 9.13
N THR A 3 -22.50 -4.52 9.23
CA THR A 3 -21.85 -3.22 8.98
C THR A 3 -20.92 -2.80 10.11
N ASP A 4 -21.07 -3.39 11.29
CA ASP A 4 -20.31 -3.08 12.50
C ASP A 4 -19.60 -4.32 13.06
N ILE A 5 -18.38 -4.12 13.57
CA ILE A 5 -17.58 -5.22 14.12
C ILE A 5 -18.18 -5.79 15.42
N THR A 6 -18.81 -4.93 16.22
CA THR A 6 -19.46 -5.33 17.48
C THR A 6 -20.56 -6.37 17.23
N ASP A 7 -21.37 -6.16 16.19
CA ASP A 7 -22.40 -7.11 15.78
C ASP A 7 -21.83 -8.42 15.26
N TYR A 8 -20.69 -8.37 14.56
CA TYR A 8 -19.98 -9.59 14.16
C TYR A 8 -19.54 -10.41 15.38
N VAL A 9 -18.96 -9.76 16.40
CA VAL A 9 -18.54 -10.42 17.65
C VAL A 9 -19.74 -11.05 18.37
N HIS A 10 -20.87 -10.34 18.46
CA HIS A 10 -22.09 -10.90 19.06
C HIS A 10 -22.64 -12.12 18.30
N ARG A 11 -22.50 -12.15 16.97
CA ARG A 11 -22.95 -13.28 16.14
C ARG A 11 -22.09 -14.52 16.36
N ILE A 12 -20.77 -14.37 16.31
CA ILE A 12 -19.86 -15.51 16.54
C ILE A 12 -19.86 -15.95 18.01
N GLY A 13 -20.17 -15.05 18.95
CA GLY A 13 -20.33 -15.37 20.37
C GLY A 13 -21.52 -16.30 20.70
N ARG A 14 -22.32 -16.71 19.70
CA ARG A 14 -23.37 -17.73 19.87
C ARG A 14 -22.86 -19.17 19.72
N THR A 15 -21.69 -19.39 19.13
CA THR A 15 -21.08 -20.72 18.99
C THR A 15 -20.12 -21.03 20.15
N GLY A 16 -19.83 -22.32 20.41
CA GLY A 16 -18.85 -22.77 21.40
C GLY A 16 -19.20 -22.46 22.86
N ARG A 17 -20.04 -23.30 23.49
CA ARG A 17 -20.44 -23.19 24.91
C ARG A 17 -20.04 -24.45 25.68
N ALA A 18 -19.97 -24.33 27.02
CA ALA A 18 -19.74 -25.44 27.95
C ALA A 18 -18.47 -26.28 27.63
N GLY A 19 -17.36 -25.61 27.30
CA GLY A 19 -16.08 -26.27 27.02
C GLY A 19 -15.96 -26.89 25.62
N MET A 20 -17.00 -26.80 24.80
CA MET A 20 -16.97 -27.26 23.40
C MET A 20 -16.48 -26.15 22.47
N SER A 21 -15.64 -26.50 21.51
CA SER A 21 -15.19 -25.56 20.48
C SER A 21 -16.35 -25.16 19.55
N GLY A 22 -16.44 -23.87 19.24
CA GLY A 22 -17.41 -23.33 18.30
C GLY A 22 -16.78 -23.09 16.93
N LEU A 23 -17.53 -23.37 15.86
CA LEU A 23 -17.15 -23.02 14.49
C LEU A 23 -18.03 -21.87 13.98
N ALA A 24 -17.40 -20.89 13.34
CA ALA A 24 -18.07 -19.78 12.67
C ALA A 24 -17.43 -19.57 11.29
N THR A 25 -18.25 -19.54 10.24
CA THR A 25 -17.81 -19.33 8.86
C THR A 25 -18.42 -18.05 8.32
N SER A 26 -17.58 -17.23 7.68
CA SER A 26 -17.91 -15.87 7.28
C SER A 26 -17.62 -15.68 5.80
N PHE A 27 -18.61 -15.22 5.04
CA PHE A 27 -18.42 -14.77 3.66
C PHE A 27 -18.00 -13.31 3.64
N ILE A 28 -16.90 -13.02 2.92
CA ILE A 28 -16.34 -11.68 2.79
C ILE A 28 -16.47 -11.25 1.33
N GLU A 29 -17.07 -10.09 1.12
CA GLU A 29 -17.16 -9.45 -0.19
C GLU A 29 -16.00 -8.45 -0.38
N PRO A 30 -15.52 -8.23 -1.61
CA PRO A 30 -14.47 -7.26 -1.90
C PRO A 30 -14.83 -5.81 -1.56
N ASP A 31 -16.12 -5.48 -1.48
CA ASP A 31 -16.62 -4.12 -1.20
C ASP A 31 -17.04 -3.93 0.28
N ILE A 32 -16.48 -4.74 1.17
CA ILE A 32 -16.76 -4.60 2.61
C ILE A 32 -16.15 -3.30 3.16
N ASN A 33 -16.82 -2.70 4.15
CA ASN A 33 -16.31 -1.52 4.83
C ASN A 33 -14.86 -1.76 5.35
N PRO A 34 -13.87 -0.95 4.91
CA PRO A 34 -12.47 -1.16 5.24
C PRO A 34 -12.19 -1.04 6.75
N HIS A 35 -13.01 -0.29 7.49
CA HIS A 35 -12.90 -0.18 8.94
C HIS A 35 -13.22 -1.52 9.62
N VAL A 36 -14.34 -2.14 9.22
CA VAL A 36 -14.76 -3.45 9.74
C VAL A 36 -13.76 -4.52 9.39
N ALA A 37 -13.28 -4.54 8.13
CA ALA A 37 -12.31 -5.52 7.67
C ALA A 37 -11.00 -5.46 8.46
N ARG A 38 -10.49 -4.25 8.77
CA ARG A 38 -9.31 -4.08 9.63
C ARG A 38 -9.53 -4.54 11.06
N ASN A 39 -10.66 -4.18 11.65
CA ASN A 39 -10.97 -4.61 13.02
C ASN A 39 -11.09 -6.13 13.11
N LEU A 40 -11.74 -6.75 12.12
CA LEU A 40 -11.82 -8.20 11.98
C LEU A 40 -10.44 -8.84 11.86
N PHE A 41 -9.57 -8.29 11.02
CA PHE A 41 -8.19 -8.76 10.86
C PHE A 41 -7.41 -8.74 12.19
N ASN A 42 -7.53 -7.66 12.96
CA ASN A 42 -6.87 -7.53 14.26
C ASN A 42 -7.37 -8.58 15.26
N ILE A 43 -8.69 -8.84 15.29
CA ILE A 43 -9.28 -9.86 16.17
C ILE A 43 -8.76 -11.26 15.77
N LEU A 44 -8.73 -11.58 14.48
CA LEU A 44 -8.22 -12.87 14.01
C LEU A 44 -6.74 -13.06 14.35
N LEU A 45 -5.95 -11.99 14.31
CA LEU A 45 -4.55 -11.99 14.71
C LEU A 45 -4.39 -12.22 16.22
N GLU A 46 -5.18 -11.53 17.06
CA GLU A 46 -5.17 -11.68 18.52
C GLU A 46 -5.58 -13.09 18.97
N LYS A 47 -6.43 -13.77 18.19
CA LYS A 47 -6.90 -15.14 18.47
C LYS A 47 -6.08 -16.23 17.77
N ASP A 48 -4.90 -15.89 17.25
CA ASP A 48 -3.98 -16.80 16.54
C ASP A 48 -4.66 -17.65 15.46
N GLN A 49 -5.67 -17.08 14.78
CA GLN A 49 -6.39 -17.77 13.72
C GLN A 49 -5.58 -17.76 12.42
N LYS A 50 -5.74 -18.80 11.61
CA LYS A 50 -5.10 -18.87 10.28
C LYS A 50 -5.76 -17.87 9.34
N ILE A 51 -5.04 -16.80 9.01
CA ILE A 51 -5.52 -15.76 8.10
C ILE A 51 -5.06 -16.06 6.67
N PRO A 52 -5.98 -16.18 5.69
CA PRO A 52 -5.62 -16.36 4.28
C PRO A 52 -4.83 -15.19 3.70
N ASN A 53 -3.94 -15.47 2.74
CA ASN A 53 -3.11 -14.45 2.07
C ASN A 53 -3.95 -13.40 1.33
N TRP A 54 -4.99 -13.82 0.62
CA TRP A 54 -5.89 -12.89 -0.10
C TRP A 54 -6.51 -11.85 0.85
N PHE A 55 -6.82 -12.24 2.09
CA PHE A 55 -7.39 -11.32 3.06
C PHE A 55 -6.35 -10.31 3.55
N ARG A 56 -5.10 -10.74 3.77
CA ARG A 56 -3.98 -9.84 4.11
C ARG A 56 -3.75 -8.79 3.01
N GLU A 57 -3.73 -9.23 1.75
CA GLU A 57 -3.57 -8.35 0.59
C GLU A 57 -4.73 -7.37 0.45
N MET A 58 -5.96 -7.84 0.66
CA MET A 58 -7.15 -7.00 0.66
C MET A 58 -7.05 -5.90 1.73
N ILE A 59 -6.68 -6.24 2.98
CA ILE A 59 -6.47 -5.26 4.05
C ILE A 59 -5.34 -4.27 3.73
N ALA A 60 -4.24 -4.75 3.14
CA ALA A 60 -3.13 -3.92 2.71
C ALA A 60 -3.53 -2.94 1.59
N SER A 61 -4.41 -3.36 0.68
CA SER A 61 -4.91 -2.50 -0.40
C SER A 61 -5.74 -1.32 0.09
N TYR A 62 -6.47 -1.49 1.20
CA TYR A 62 -7.21 -0.40 1.84
C TYR A 62 -6.30 0.61 2.55
N ALA A 63 -5.04 0.25 2.86
CA ALA A 63 -4.10 1.18 3.48
C ALA A 63 -3.84 2.36 2.53
N PRO A 64 -3.84 3.60 3.04
CA PRO A 64 -3.52 4.75 2.20
C PRO A 64 -2.14 4.52 1.59
N LYS A 65 -2.06 4.52 0.25
CA LYS A 65 -0.78 4.44 -0.45
C LYS A 65 0.06 5.60 0.07
N LYS A 66 1.16 5.30 0.79
CA LYS A 66 2.17 6.29 1.11
C LYS A 66 2.79 6.70 -0.22
N THR A 67 2.19 7.66 -0.89
CA THR A 67 2.86 8.38 -1.98
C THR A 67 4.17 8.88 -1.38
N PRO A 68 5.33 8.64 -2.01
CA PRO A 68 6.55 9.25 -1.53
C PRO A 68 6.25 10.74 -1.42
N LYS A 69 6.33 11.27 -0.19
CA LYS A 69 6.35 12.72 -0.01
C LYS A 69 7.54 13.15 -0.83
N SER A 70 7.29 13.67 -2.04
CA SER A 70 8.22 14.54 -2.73
C SER A 70 8.58 15.55 -1.66
N SER A 71 9.76 15.38 -1.07
CA SER A 71 10.33 16.31 -0.14
C SER A 71 10.30 17.62 -0.90
N LYS A 72 9.32 18.46 -0.57
CA LYS A 72 9.28 19.81 -1.06
C LYS A 72 10.58 20.40 -0.55
N PHE A 73 11.57 20.41 -1.43
CA PHE A 73 12.82 21.11 -1.27
C PHE A 73 12.42 22.59 -1.21
N PHE A 74 11.98 23.02 -0.02
CA PHE A 74 11.75 24.41 0.39
C PHE A 74 13.13 25.00 0.71
N GLY A 75 14.05 24.87 -0.24
CA GLY A 75 15.25 25.70 -0.28
C GLY A 75 14.96 26.85 -1.25
N PRO A 76 15.38 28.08 -0.95
CA PRO A 76 15.29 29.16 -1.93
C PRO A 76 16.02 28.70 -3.20
N ARG A 77 15.29 28.69 -4.32
CA ARG A 77 15.85 28.42 -5.63
C ARG A 77 16.66 29.65 -6.01
N ASP A 78 17.90 29.71 -5.55
CA ASP A 78 18.82 30.80 -5.87
C ASP A 78 19.00 30.86 -7.40
N TYR A 79 18.28 31.77 -8.05
CA TYR A 79 18.62 32.22 -9.39
C TYR A 79 19.92 33.00 -9.25
N ARG A 80 21.05 32.31 -9.37
CA ARG A 80 22.37 32.93 -9.46
C ARG A 80 22.73 33.05 -10.95
N PRO A 81 22.42 34.16 -11.65
CA PRO A 81 22.94 34.37 -12.99
C PRO A 81 24.40 34.79 -12.84
N HIS A 82 25.32 33.84 -12.89
CA HIS A 82 26.73 34.18 -13.01
C HIS A 82 27.43 33.20 -13.94
N ALA A 83 27.46 33.53 -15.23
CA ALA A 83 28.66 33.38 -16.02
C ALA A 83 28.51 34.21 -17.30
N GLN A 84 29.36 35.22 -17.39
CA GLN A 84 29.54 36.09 -18.54
C GLN A 84 29.86 35.27 -19.78
N PHE A 85 29.22 35.66 -20.88
CA PHE A 85 29.53 35.28 -22.24
C PHE A 85 31.05 35.39 -22.51
N ARG A 86 31.74 34.26 -22.56
CA ARG A 86 33.02 34.15 -23.27
C ARG A 86 32.82 33.24 -24.47
N ARG A 87 32.74 33.87 -25.64
CA ARG A 87 32.76 33.18 -26.95
C ARG A 87 34.11 32.48 -27.08
N SER A 88 34.10 31.15 -27.11
CA SER A 88 35.17 30.37 -27.74
C SER A 88 34.50 29.27 -28.55
N THR A 89 34.74 29.30 -29.86
CA THR A 89 34.20 28.33 -30.81
C THR A 89 34.92 26.99 -30.63
N PHE A 90 34.29 26.05 -29.93
CA PHE A 90 34.75 24.67 -29.90
C PHE A 90 33.86 23.80 -30.82
N LYS A 91 34.52 23.26 -31.84
CA LYS A 91 33.99 22.47 -32.94
C LYS A 91 33.52 21.11 -32.42
N TYR A 92 32.22 20.81 -32.50
CA TYR A 92 31.70 19.47 -32.21
C TYR A 92 32.07 18.53 -33.35
N LYS A 93 32.80 17.46 -33.02
CA LYS A 93 33.07 16.32 -33.90
C LYS A 93 32.09 15.23 -33.51
N SER A 94 31.10 14.95 -34.37
CA SER A 94 30.13 13.88 -34.21
C SER A 94 30.84 12.51 -34.24
N PRO A 95 30.69 11.63 -33.24
CA PRO A 95 31.03 10.23 -33.44
C PRO A 95 29.84 9.56 -34.13
N ILE A 96 29.91 9.41 -35.45
CA ILE A 96 29.06 8.45 -36.16
C ILE A 96 29.53 7.07 -35.74
N ILE A 97 28.73 6.36 -34.94
CA ILE A 97 28.94 4.95 -34.67
C ILE A 97 28.61 4.20 -35.96
N LYS A 98 29.65 3.80 -36.71
CA LYS A 98 29.51 2.86 -37.81
C LYS A 98 29.50 1.44 -37.23
N THR A 99 28.36 0.80 -37.22
CA THR A 99 28.25 -0.65 -37.08
C THR A 99 28.53 -1.30 -38.44
N LYS A 100 29.44 -2.27 -38.46
CA LYS A 100 29.77 -3.09 -39.63
C LYS A 100 29.28 -4.50 -39.34
N PHE A 101 28.41 -5.05 -40.19
CA PHE A 101 28.03 -6.46 -40.16
C PHE A 101 28.79 -7.21 -41.27
N LYS A 102 29.46 -8.29 -40.83
CA LYS A 102 30.16 -9.35 -41.57
C LYS A 102 31.41 -8.95 -42.37
#